data_AF-A0A1T5KU12-F1
#
_entry.id   AF-A0A1T5KU12-F1
#
_cell.length_a   1.000
_cell.length_b   1.000
_cell.length_c   1.000
_cell.angle_alpha   90.00
_cell.angle_beta   90.00
_cell.angle_gamma   90.00
#
_symmetry.space_group_name_H-M   'P 1'
#
loop_
_entity.id
_entity.type
_entity.pdbx_description
1 polymer ?
#
loop_
_entity_poly.entity_id
_entity_poly.type
_entity_poly.pdbx_seq_one_letter_code
_entity_poly.pdbx_strand_id
1 'polypeptide(L)'
;MPHSDTPLLRTALDAAESAADRGLDAVLAAAQSAIMGESHVTLLRLALVNPETNSPLDDGYRGVVRAVIQLSVGGERADGSRDFYVN
;
A
#
# COMPACT_ATOMS: atom_id res chain seq x y z
N MET A 1 14.12 12.78 10.18
CA MET A 1 12.70 12.41 10.02
C MET A 1 12.73 11.04 9.37
N PRO A 2 12.32 9.93 10.01
CA PRO A 2 12.69 8.60 9.54
C PRO A 2 12.09 8.34 8.14
N HIS A 3 12.96 8.41 7.13
CA HIS A 3 12.70 7.97 5.76
C HIS A 3 13.17 6.52 5.70
N SER A 4 12.39 5.62 6.27
CA SER A 4 12.79 4.22 6.31
C SER A 4 12.17 3.53 5.09
N ASP A 5 12.63 3.91 3.89
CA ASP A 5 12.35 3.18 2.65
C ASP A 5 12.94 1.77 2.79
N THR A 6 12.08 0.79 3.04
CA THR A 6 12.49 -0.61 3.22
C THR A 6 12.22 -1.41 1.95
N PRO A 7 13.05 -2.42 1.61
CA PRO A 7 12.79 -3.29 0.47
C PRO A 7 11.40 -3.96 0.52
N LEU A 8 10.91 -4.28 1.73
CA LEU A 8 9.57 -4.84 1.93
C LEU A 8 8.47 -3.85 1.54
N LEU A 9 8.59 -2.59 1.95
CA LEU A 9 7.65 -1.54 1.59
C LEU A 9 7.57 -1.35 0.07
N ARG A 10 8.73 -1.35 -0.61
CA ARG A 10 8.78 -1.27 -2.08
C ARG A 10 8.10 -2.48 -2.73
N THR A 11 8.40 -3.68 -2.24
CA THR A 11 7.77 -4.93 -2.71
C THR A 11 6.25 -4.90 -2.54
N ALA A 12 5.74 -4.40 -1.40
CA ALA A 12 4.32 -4.30 -1.16
C ALA A 12 3.63 -3.28 -2.08
N LEU A 13 4.28 -2.14 -2.36
CA LEU A 13 3.78 -1.15 -3.33
C LEU A 13 3.81 -1.69 -4.76
N ASP A 14 4.87 -2.40 -5.15
CA ASP A 14 4.99 -3.03 -6.47
C ASP A 14 3.90 -4.11 -6.67
N ALA A 15 3.62 -4.90 -5.63
CA ALA A 15 2.54 -5.89 -5.65
C ALA A 15 1.16 -5.25 -5.76
N ALA A 16 0.94 -4.13 -5.05
CA ALA A 16 -0.30 -3.35 -5.12
C ALA A 16 -0.56 -2.88 -6.56
N GLU A 17 0.41 -2.22 -7.16
CA GLU A 17 0.32 -1.70 -8.53
C GLU A 17 0.13 -2.82 -9.56
N SER A 18 0.81 -3.96 -9.39
CA SER A 18 0.67 -5.12 -10.27
C SER A 18 -0.74 -5.74 -10.27
N ALA A 19 -1.56 -5.44 -9.26
CA ALA A 19 -2.93 -5.90 -9.16
C ALA A 19 -3.96 -4.85 -9.59
N ALA A 20 -3.52 -3.68 -10.06
CA ALA A 20 -4.40 -2.54 -10.34
C ALA A 20 -5.44 -2.80 -11.43
N ASP A 21 -5.17 -3.70 -12.37
CA ASP A 21 -6.13 -4.12 -13.41
C ASP A 21 -7.32 -4.94 -12.87
N ARG A 22 -7.27 -5.36 -11.60
CA ARG A 22 -8.27 -6.23 -10.97
C ARG A 22 -9.14 -5.49 -9.94
N GLY A 23 -8.99 -4.17 -9.82
CA GLY A 23 -9.75 -3.32 -8.91
C GLY A 23 -9.15 -3.20 -7.50
N LEU A 24 -9.76 -2.34 -6.68
CA LEU A 24 -9.27 -1.94 -5.35
C LEU A 24 -9.01 -3.10 -4.38
N ASP A 25 -9.91 -4.08 -4.32
CA ASP A 25 -9.78 -5.21 -3.39
C ASP A 25 -8.56 -6.07 -3.73
N ALA A 26 -8.31 -6.29 -5.02
CA ALA A 26 -7.16 -7.05 -5.47
C ALA A 26 -5.84 -6.34 -5.16
N VAL A 27 -5.83 -5.01 -5.27
CA VAL A 27 -4.69 -4.15 -4.89
C VAL A 27 -4.38 -4.29 -3.40
N LEU A 28 -5.39 -4.15 -2.54
CA LEU A 28 -5.23 -4.31 -1.08
C LEU A 28 -4.75 -5.72 -0.73
N ALA A 29 -5.37 -6.74 -1.32
CA ALA A 29 -5.02 -8.13 -1.08
C ALA A 29 -3.58 -8.44 -1.51
N ALA A 30 -3.13 -7.90 -2.66
CA ALA A 30 -1.77 -8.10 -3.15
C ALA A 30 -0.72 -7.44 -2.24
N ALA A 31 -0.95 -6.18 -1.86
CA ALA A 31 -0.08 -5.46 -0.93
C ALA A 31 0.02 -6.17 0.43
N GLN A 32 -1.13 -6.60 0.97
CA GLN A 32 -1.19 -7.32 2.23
C GLN A 32 -0.47 -8.68 2.14
N SER A 33 -0.69 -9.42 1.05
CA SER A 33 -0.04 -10.73 0.83
C SER A 33 1.48 -10.62 0.75
N ALA A 34 2.00 -9.54 0.16
CA ALA A 34 3.44 -9.28 0.08
C ALA A 34 4.08 -9.00 1.45
N ILE A 35 3.29 -8.58 2.45
CA ILE A 35 3.74 -8.32 3.82
C ILE A 35 3.52 -9.55 4.71
N MET A 36 2.52 -10.38 4.40
CA MET A 36 2.22 -11.59 5.14
C MET A 36 3.39 -12.58 5.09
N GLY A 37 3.75 -13.13 6.25
CA GLY A 37 4.84 -14.11 6.38
C GLY A 37 6.18 -13.50 6.77
N GLU A 38 6.31 -12.18 6.74
CA GLU A 38 7.52 -11.50 7.21
C GLU A 38 7.61 -11.50 8.74
N SER A 39 8.74 -11.99 9.26
CA SER A 39 9.00 -12.03 10.70
C SER A 39 9.35 -10.64 11.22
N HIS A 40 8.89 -10.29 12.42
CA HIS A 40 9.14 -8.98 13.05
C HIS A 40 8.54 -7.77 12.31
N VAL A 41 7.60 -8.01 11.38
CA VAL A 41 6.87 -6.95 10.70
C VAL A 41 5.47 -6.81 11.28
N THR A 42 5.08 -5.57 11.59
CA THR A 42 3.71 -5.23 11.98
C THR A 42 3.16 -4.24 10.97
N LEU A 43 2.08 -4.61 10.27
CA LEU A 43 1.34 -3.67 9.43
C LEU A 43 0.55 -2.71 10.33
N LEU A 44 0.82 -1.41 10.19
CA LEU A 44 0.18 -0.36 10.99
C LEU A 44 -0.96 0.30 10.21
N ARG A 45 -0.77 0.46 8.89
CA ARG A 45 -1.77 1.01 7.99
C ARG A 45 -1.56 0.48 6.58
N LEU A 46 -2.64 0.08 5.93
CA LEU A 46 -2.73 -0.15 4.50
C LEU A 46 -4.04 0.47 4.02
N ALA A 47 -3.97 1.41 3.07
CA ALA A 47 -5.15 2.09 2.56
C ALA A 47 -4.95 2.54 1.12
N LEU A 48 -6.05 2.61 0.36
CA LEU A 48 -6.15 3.30 -0.91
C LEU A 48 -6.98 4.58 -0.70
N VAL A 49 -6.46 5.71 -1.16
CA VAL A 49 -7.11 7.02 -1.00
C VAL A 49 -7.07 7.79 -2.30
N ASN A 50 -7.96 8.78 -2.43
CA ASN A 50 -7.87 9.76 -3.51
C ASN A 50 -6.58 10.59 -3.33
N PRO A 51 -5.71 10.70 -4.35
CA PRO A 51 -4.41 11.37 -4.22
C PRO A 51 -4.50 12.88 -3.99
N GLU A 52 -5.60 13.51 -4.43
CA GLU A 52 -5.84 14.95 -4.31
C GLU A 52 -6.43 15.32 -2.95
N THR A 53 -7.37 14.51 -2.45
CA THR A 53 -8.13 14.82 -1.21
C THR A 53 -7.66 14.04 0.01
N ASN A 54 -6.90 12.95 -0.16
CA ASN A 54 -6.59 11.95 0.86
C ASN A 54 -7.83 11.31 1.52
N SER A 55 -8.99 11.41 0.88
CA SER A 55 -10.23 10.78 1.32
C SER A 55 -10.31 9.31 0.90
N PRO A 56 -11.12 8.49 1.59
CA PRO A 56 -11.48 7.15 1.12
C PRO A 56 -12.02 7.18 -0.31
N LEU A 57 -11.79 6.10 -1.04
CA LEU A 57 -12.37 5.88 -2.36
C LEU A 57 -13.71 5.16 -2.20
N ASP A 58 -14.63 5.43 -3.12
CA ASP A 58 -15.90 4.69 -3.19
C ASP A 58 -15.67 3.26 -3.69
N ASP A 59 -16.57 2.35 -3.34
CA ASP A 59 -16.54 0.98 -3.82
C ASP A 59 -16.60 0.93 -5.35
N GLY A 60 -15.72 0.14 -5.96
CA GLY A 60 -15.61 0.03 -7.42
C GLY A 60 -15.02 1.26 -8.10
N TYR A 61 -14.40 2.20 -7.35
CA TYR A 61 -13.70 3.35 -7.93
C TYR A 61 -12.66 2.93 -8.97
N ARG A 62 -12.63 3.69 -10.07
CA ARG A 62 -11.65 3.58 -11.16
C ARG A 62 -11.02 4.93 -11.38
N GLY A 63 -9.71 4.95 -11.56
CA GLY A 63 -8.96 6.20 -11.62
C GLY A 63 -7.62 6.13 -10.94
N VAL A 64 -6.98 7.29 -10.81
CA VAL A 64 -5.73 7.40 -10.06
C VAL A 64 -6.02 7.29 -8.57
N VAL A 65 -5.32 6.37 -7.91
CA VAL A 65 -5.38 6.14 -6.47
C VAL A 65 -4.00 6.36 -5.88
N ARG A 66 -3.94 6.68 -4.58
CA ARG A 66 -2.71 6.61 -3.79
C ARG A 66 -2.79 5.43 -2.83
N ALA A 67 -1.90 4.45 -3.00
CA ALA A 67 -1.67 3.45 -1.98
C ALA A 67 -0.78 4.03 -0.88
N VAL A 68 -1.17 3.83 0.37
CA VAL A 68 -0.43 4.26 1.55
C VAL A 68 -0.19 3.06 2.44
N ILE A 69 1.08 2.80 2.74
CA ILE A 69 1.52 1.70 3.60
C ILE A 69 2.35 2.27 4.74
N GLN A 70 2.03 1.85 5.97
CA GLN A 70 2.83 2.10 7.16
C GLN A 70 3.04 0.78 7.87
N LEU A 71 4.29 0.49 8.22
CA LEU A 71 4.67 -0.75 8.88
C LEU A 71 5.74 -0.48 9.94
N SER A 72 5.89 -1.42 10.88
CA SER A 72 7.03 -1.45 11.78
C SER A 72 7.86 -2.70 11.52
N VAL A 73 9.18 -2.53 11.35
CA VAL A 73 10.16 -3.61 11.16
C VAL A 73 11.11 -3.59 12.33
N GLY A 74 11.11 -4.64 13.16
CA GLY A 74 12.02 -4.72 14.31
C GLY A 74 11.92 -3.56 15.30
N GLY A 75 10.75 -2.89 15.36
CA GLY A 75 10.50 -1.72 16.22
C GLY A 75 10.78 -0.37 15.57
N GLU A 76 11.40 -0.32 14.39
CA GLU A 76 11.52 0.90 13.59
C GLU A 76 10.25 1.09 12.73
N ARG A 77 9.84 2.33 12.46
CA ARG A 77 8.69 2.64 11.61
C ARG A 77 9.15 3.00 10.20
N ALA A 78 8.42 2.49 9.21
CA ALA A 78 8.59 2.78 7.80
C ALA A 78 7.24 3.14 7.18
N ASP A 79 7.24 4.12 6.28
CA ASP A 79 6.07 4.55 5.54
C ASP A 79 6.41 4.80 4.08
N GLY A 80 5.44 4.54 3.21
CA GLY A 80 5.57 4.76 1.78
C GLY A 80 4.21 4.93 1.15
N SER A 81 4.21 5.64 0.02
CA SER A 81 3.04 5.77 -0.81
C SER A 81 3.39 5.79 -2.28
N ARG A 82 2.45 5.36 -3.12
CA ARG A 82 2.58 5.39 -4.57
C ARG A 82 1.24 5.68 -5.21
N ASP A 83 1.28 6.51 -6.25
CA ASP A 83 0.13 6.81 -7.08
C ASP A 83 0.14 5.94 -8.32
N PHE A 84 -0.99 5.32 -8.65
CA PHE A 84 -1.17 4.52 -9.87
C PHE A 84 -2.65 4.47 -10.27
N TYR A 85 -2.93 4.05 -11.50
CA TYR A 85 -4.30 3.92 -12.01
C TYR A 85 -4.88 2.54 -11.69
N VAL A 86 -6.13 2.48 -11.22
CA VAL A 86 -6.90 1.25 -11.00
C VAL A 86 -8.07 1.19 -11.97
N ASN A 87 -8.31 0.01 -12.55
CA ASN A 87 -9.30 -0.25 -13.61
C ASN A 87 -10.60 -0.91 -13.09
#